data_AF-A0A351HLU1-F1
#
_entry.id   AF-A0A351HLU1-F1
#
_cell.length_a   1.000
_cell.length_b   1.000
_cell.length_c   1.000
_cell.angle_alpha   90.00
_cell.angle_beta   90.00
_cell.angle_gamma   90.00
#
_symmetry.space_group_name_H-M   'P 1'
#
loop_
_entity.id
_entity.type
_entity.pdbx_description
1 polymer ?
#
loop_
_entity_poly.entity_id
_entity_poly.type
_entity_poly.pdbx_seq_one_letter_code
_entity_poly.pdbx_strand_id
1 'polypeptide(L)'
;TPPIVRWVKVDGDNTIVANLWDGSKINDVKARFFLTRDSTKYVVVSLNDKGMEGDGAAGDNVFSKQIPQSRFNKYGLIIEATDALENKQKFESQETFILH
;
A
#
# COMPACT_ATOMS: atom_id res chain seq x y z
N THR A 1 -14.74 12.21 -2.46
CA THR A 1 -13.51 13.02 -2.30
C THR A 1 -12.35 12.13 -2.70
N PRO A 2 -11.19 12.61 -3.12
CA PRO A 2 -10.08 11.68 -3.35
C PRO A 2 -9.73 10.95 -2.04
N PRO A 3 -9.42 9.64 -2.07
CA PRO A 3 -8.94 8.93 -0.90
C PRO A 3 -7.72 9.58 -0.27
N ILE A 4 -7.59 9.49 1.05
CA ILE A 4 -6.47 10.04 1.81
C ILE A 4 -5.74 8.89 2.49
N VAL A 5 -4.44 8.77 2.25
CA VAL A 5 -3.57 7.86 3.00
C VAL A 5 -3.22 8.54 4.33
N ARG A 6 -3.64 7.96 5.45
CA ARG A 6 -3.35 8.49 6.78
C ARG A 6 -1.98 8.04 7.28
N TRP A 7 -1.68 6.76 7.08
CA TRP A 7 -0.38 6.18 7.40
C TRP A 7 -0.15 4.92 6.57
N VAL A 8 1.12 4.53 6.46
CA VAL A 8 1.54 3.27 5.85
C VAL A 8 2.70 2.70 6.67
N LYS A 9 2.73 1.38 6.81
CA LYS A 9 3.84 0.65 7.44
C LYS A 9 4.12 -0.63 6.67
N VAL A 10 5.35 -1.11 6.77
CA VAL A 10 5.75 -2.42 6.27
C VAL A 10 6.37 -3.18 7.42
N ASP A 11 5.78 -4.31 7.76
CA ASP A 11 6.20 -5.17 8.85
C ASP A 11 7.36 -6.10 8.40
N GLY A 12 8.07 -6.70 9.36
CA GLY A 12 9.28 -7.47 9.10
C GLY A 12 9.09 -8.76 8.30
N ASP A 13 7.85 -9.22 8.15
CA ASP A 13 7.40 -10.35 7.32
C ASP A 13 7.01 -9.93 5.90
N ASN A 14 7.39 -8.70 5.50
CA ASN A 14 7.02 -8.04 4.24
C ASN A 14 5.52 -7.79 4.09
N THR A 15 4.79 -7.72 5.18
CA THR A 15 3.39 -7.31 5.16
C THR A 15 3.29 -5.80 5.10
N ILE A 16 2.73 -5.26 4.02
CA ILE A 16 2.36 -3.85 3.95
C ILE A 16 0.97 -3.68 4.55
N VAL A 17 0.81 -2.64 5.37
CA VAL A 17 -0.46 -2.20 5.93
C VAL A 17 -0.60 -0.69 5.70
N ALA A 18 -1.73 -0.26 5.15
CA ALA A 18 -2.03 1.14 4.88
C ALA A 18 -3.43 1.49 5.37
N ASN A 19 -3.54 2.55 6.18
CA ASN A 19 -4.85 3.07 6.57
C ASN A 19 -5.23 4.22 5.66
N LEU A 20 -6.39 4.07 5.04
CA LEU A 20 -6.94 5.07 4.14
C LEU A 20 -8.26 5.59 4.68
N TRP A 21 -8.66 6.76 4.22
CA TRP A 21 -9.96 7.34 4.51
C TRP A 21 -10.51 8.01 3.26
N ASP A 22 -11.80 7.80 3.01
CA ASP A 22 -12.57 8.60 2.08
C ASP A 22 -14.01 8.74 2.60
N GLY A 23 -14.71 9.78 2.16
CA GLY A 23 -16.16 9.94 2.37
C GLY A 23 -16.99 8.97 1.54
N SER A 24 -16.39 8.24 0.60
CA SER A 24 -17.02 7.19 -0.18
C SER A 24 -16.26 5.86 -0.04
N LYS A 25 -16.80 4.78 -0.60
CA LYS A 25 -16.16 3.46 -0.56
C LYS A 25 -14.86 3.48 -1.38
N ILE A 26 -13.77 2.99 -0.81
CA ILE A 26 -12.51 2.77 -1.53
C ILE A 26 -12.60 1.43 -2.28
N ASN A 27 -12.34 1.45 -3.59
CA ASN A 27 -12.51 0.29 -4.47
C ASN A 27 -11.21 -0.44 -4.76
N ASP A 28 -10.12 0.30 -4.98
CA ASP A 28 -8.83 -0.25 -5.37
C ASP A 28 -7.71 0.48 -4.63
N VAL A 29 -6.79 -0.29 -4.05
CA VAL A 29 -5.59 0.23 -3.42
C VAL A 29 -4.41 -0.59 -3.93
N LYS A 30 -3.40 0.10 -4.47
CA LYS A 30 -2.18 -0.50 -4.99
C LYS A 30 -0.97 0.10 -4.30
N ALA A 31 0.00 -0.75 -3.99
CA ALA A 31 1.31 -0.35 -3.51
C ALA A 31 2.36 -0.66 -4.58
N ARG A 32 3.10 0.36 -5.00
CA ARG A 32 4.25 0.24 -5.91
C ARG A 32 5.53 0.43 -5.11
N PHE A 33 6.29 -0.65 -4.95
CA PHE A 33 7.63 -0.62 -4.38
C PHE A 33 8.65 -0.49 -5.50
N PHE A 34 9.49 0.54 -5.47
CA PHE A 34 10.53 0.76 -6.48
C PHE A 34 11.92 0.75 -5.82
N LEU A 35 12.92 0.21 -6.50
CA LEU A 35 14.28 0.21 -5.97
C LEU A 35 14.80 1.65 -5.86
N THR A 36 15.31 2.02 -4.69
CA THR A 36 15.82 3.39 -4.47
C THR A 36 17.00 3.74 -5.38
N ARG A 37 17.78 2.72 -5.76
CA ARG A 37 18.91 2.82 -6.71
C ARG A 37 18.50 2.84 -8.19
N ASP A 38 17.27 2.44 -8.52
CA ASP A 38 16.79 2.30 -9.89
C ASP A 38 15.26 2.24 -9.90
N SER A 39 14.60 3.40 -10.05
CA SER A 39 13.14 3.51 -10.02
C SER A 39 12.42 2.83 -11.19
N THR A 40 13.16 2.41 -12.24
CA THR A 40 12.58 1.62 -13.34
C THR A 40 12.28 0.18 -12.92
N LYS A 41 12.92 -0.30 -11.85
CA LYS A 41 12.66 -1.61 -11.25
C LYS A 41 11.67 -1.47 -10.10
N TYR A 42 10.47 -1.99 -10.31
CA TYR A 42 9.42 -1.94 -9.30
C TYR A 42 8.58 -3.22 -9.27
N VAL A 43 7.91 -3.42 -8.14
CA VAL A 43 6.85 -4.42 -7.95
C VAL A 43 5.57 -3.70 -7.55
N VAL A 44 4.43 -4.14 -8.07
CA VAL A 44 3.11 -3.63 -7.73
C VAL A 44 2.32 -4.73 -7.06
N VAL A 45 1.71 -4.43 -5.92
CA VAL A 45 0.81 -5.33 -5.21
C VAL A 45 -0.53 -4.63 -4.97
N SER A 46 -1.62 -5.36 -5.13
CA SER A 46 -2.96 -4.89 -4.73
C SER A 46 -3.18 -5.18 -3.26
N LEU A 47 -3.59 -4.17 -2.50
CA LEU A 47 -3.95 -4.29 -1.09
C LEU A 47 -5.43 -4.62 -0.95
N ASN A 48 -5.80 -5.27 0.15
CA ASN A 48 -7.17 -5.68 0.42
C ASN A 48 -7.58 -5.36 1.85
N ASP A 49 -8.85 -5.00 2.02
CA ASP A 49 -9.50 -4.70 3.30
C ASP A 49 -10.47 -5.86 3.61
N LYS A 50 -9.92 -6.99 4.06
CA LYS A 50 -10.64 -8.26 4.24
C LYS A 50 -10.43 -8.88 5.63
N GLY A 51 -9.76 -8.19 6.55
CA GLY A 51 -9.35 -8.74 7.85
C GLY A 51 -8.36 -9.90 7.73
N MET A 52 -7.53 -9.91 6.69
CA MET A 52 -6.54 -10.96 6.41
C MET A 52 -5.19 -10.33 6.05
N GLU A 53 -4.10 -11.10 6.11
CA GLU A 53 -2.76 -10.64 5.69
C GLU A 53 -2.26 -9.38 6.42
N GLY A 54 -2.55 -9.23 7.71
CA GLY A 54 -2.12 -8.10 8.55
C GLY A 54 -3.17 -7.02 8.78
N ASP A 55 -4.32 -7.12 8.10
CA ASP A 55 -5.53 -6.36 8.40
C ASP A 55 -6.30 -7.03 9.56
N GLY A 56 -6.69 -6.23 10.55
CA GLY A 56 -7.34 -6.69 11.78
C GLY A 56 -8.85 -6.91 11.66
N ALA A 57 -9.52 -6.24 10.71
CA ALA A 57 -10.96 -6.33 10.55
C ALA A 57 -11.41 -5.92 9.14
N ALA A 58 -12.22 -6.75 8.48
CA ALA A 58 -12.74 -6.40 7.16
C ALA A 58 -13.65 -5.16 7.20
N GLY A 59 -13.40 -4.23 6.28
CA GLY A 59 -14.18 -3.01 6.08
C GLY A 59 -13.81 -1.86 7.03
N ASP A 60 -12.65 -1.90 7.67
CA ASP A 60 -12.18 -0.85 8.58
C ASP A 60 -11.32 0.23 7.87
N ASN A 61 -11.16 0.11 6.55
CA ASN A 61 -10.27 0.91 5.70
C ASN A 61 -8.78 0.76 6.03
N VAL A 62 -8.39 -0.35 6.64
CA VAL A 62 -7.01 -0.80 6.78
C VAL A 62 -6.76 -1.85 5.70
N PHE A 63 -6.00 -1.46 4.69
CA PHE A 63 -5.68 -2.31 3.56
C PHE A 63 -4.33 -2.97 3.79
N SER A 64 -4.25 -4.28 3.56
CA SER A 64 -3.00 -5.00 3.72
C SER A 64 -2.70 -5.99 2.59
N LYS A 65 -1.43 -6.38 2.50
CA LYS A 65 -0.96 -7.45 1.63
C LYS A 65 0.41 -7.96 2.09
N GLN A 66 0.60 -9.27 2.13
CA GLN A 66 1.94 -9.83 2.18
C GLN A 66 2.60 -9.76 0.80
N ILE A 67 3.74 -9.08 0.72
CA ILE A 67 4.49 -8.95 -0.53
C ILE A 67 5.22 -10.27 -0.79
N PRO A 68 5.03 -10.91 -1.96
CA PRO A 68 5.74 -12.13 -2.29
C PRO A 68 7.26 -11.89 -2.27
N GLN A 69 8.03 -12.88 -1.77
CA GLN A 69 9.46 -12.76 -1.51
C GLN A 69 10.18 -11.93 -2.56
N SER A 70 10.76 -10.82 -2.10
CA SER A 70 11.54 -9.91 -2.94
C SER A 70 13.03 -10.13 -2.63
N ARG A 71 13.91 -9.67 -3.51
CA ARG A 71 15.33 -9.65 -3.18
C ARG A 71 15.55 -8.64 -2.05
N PHE A 72 16.31 -9.02 -1.02
CA PHE A 72 16.74 -8.13 0.05
C PHE A 72 17.27 -6.80 -0.51
N ASN A 73 16.49 -5.72 -0.35
CA ASN A 73 16.85 -4.39 -0.88
C ASN A 73 16.08 -3.25 -0.21
N LYS A 74 16.53 -2.02 -0.47
CA LYS A 74 15.83 -0.80 -0.07
C LYS A 74 14.87 -0.35 -1.16
N TYR A 75 13.61 -0.19 -0.79
CA TYR A 75 12.54 0.22 -1.68
C TYR A 75 11.92 1.55 -1.21
N GLY A 76 11.65 2.43 -2.16
CA GLY A 76 10.67 3.50 -1.97
C GLY A 76 9.26 2.96 -2.22
N LEU A 77 8.24 3.69 -1.76
CA LEU A 77 6.85 3.25 -1.81
C LEU A 77 5.93 4.35 -2.33
N ILE A 78 5.07 3.98 -3.28
CA ILE A 78 3.93 4.78 -3.72
C ILE A 78 2.65 3.98 -3.45
N ILE A 79 1.67 4.62 -2.81
CA ILE A 79 0.31 4.12 -2.68
C ILE A 79 -0.58 4.84 -3.69
N GLU A 80 -1.33 4.08 -4.48
CA GLU A 80 -2.34 4.56 -5.40
C GLU A 80 -3.69 4.03 -4.94
N ALA A 81 -4.67 4.91 -4.77
CA ALA A 81 -6.01 4.54 -4.31
C ALA A 81 -7.07 5.15 -5.22
N THR A 82 -8.13 4.38 -5.48
CA THR A 82 -9.29 4.81 -6.27
C THR A 82 -10.57 4.55 -5.49
N ASP A 83 -11.43 5.55 -5.38
CA ASP A 83 -12.74 5.42 -4.74
C ASP A 83 -13.83 4.90 -5.70
N ALA A 84 -15.07 4.77 -5.20
CA ALA A 84 -16.22 4.34 -5.97
C ALA A 84 -16.73 5.36 -6.99
N LEU A 85 -16.27 6.61 -6.90
CA LEU A 85 -16.58 7.71 -7.81
C LEU A 85 -15.42 7.96 -8.80
N GLU A 86 -14.48 7.02 -8.90
CA GLU A 86 -13.26 7.10 -9.72
C GLU A 86 -12.29 8.25 -9.37
N ASN A 87 -12.44 8.86 -8.19
CA ASN A 87 -11.44 9.79 -7.69
C ASN A 87 -10.18 9.02 -7.32
N LYS A 88 -9.03 9.54 -7.77
CA LYS A 88 -7.73 8.89 -7.58
C LYS A 88 -6.84 9.74 -6.68
N GLN A 89 -6.09 9.05 -5.82
CA GLN A 89 -5.00 9.64 -5.05
C GLN A 89 -3.72 8.85 -5.29
N LYS A 90 -2.62 9.59 -5.35
CA LYS A 90 -1.26 9.04 -5.28
C LYS A 90 -0.57 9.62 -4.05
N PHE A 91 -0.02 8.75 -3.22
CA PHE A 91 0.77 9.11 -2.05
C PHE A 91 2.16 8.49 -2.19
N GLU A 92 3.20 9.31 -2.09
CA GLU A 92 4.59 8.84 -2.10
C GLU A 92 5.13 8.94 -0.68
N SER A 93 5.56 7.80 -0.13
CA SER A 93 6.17 7.76 1.19
C SER A 93 7.55 8.40 1.15
N GLN A 94 7.87 9.19 2.17
CA GLN A 94 9.22 9.72 2.37
C GLN A 94 10.17 8.70 3.03
N GLU A 95 9.61 7.58 3.51
CA GLU A 95 10.36 6.50 4.13
C GLU A 95 10.83 5.47 3.10
N THR A 96 11.90 4.77 3.44
CA THR A 96 12.38 3.61 2.68
C THR A 96 12.19 2.34 3.47
N PHE A 97 11.76 1.27 2.79
CA PHE A 97 11.46 -0.01 3.39
C PHE A 97 12.47 -1.06 2.96
N ILE A 98 12.82 -1.96 3.88
CA ILE A 98 13.62 -3.14 3.57
C ILE A 98 12.65 -4.30 3.37
N LEU A 99 12.61 -4.83 2.15
CA LEU A 99 11.88 -6.06 1.85
C LEU A 99 12.85 -7.23 1.90
N HIS A 100 12.45 -8.33 2.54
CA HIS A 100 13.24 -9.54 2.79
C HIS A 100 12.97 -10.67 1.79
#